data_AF-A0A2P9FCP8-F1
#
_entry.id   AF-A0A2P9FCP8-F1
#
_cell.length_a   1.000
_cell.length_b   1.000
_cell.length_c   1.000
_cell.angle_alpha   90.00
_cell.angle_beta   90.00
_cell.angle_gamma   90.00
#
_symmetry.space_group_name_H-M   'P 1'
#
loop_
_entity.id
_entity.type
_entity.pdbx_description
1 polymer ?
#
loop_
_entity_poly.entity_id
_entity_poly.type
_entity_poly.pdbx_seq_one_letter_code
_entity_poly.pdbx_strand_id
1 'polypeptide(L)' 'MRLFVLNYARTTEQLEFSAPYTYDSGLQLNVLPDGRIAAHDLALMRELGATTSTAGSKTHFDD' A
#
# COMPACT_ATOMS: atom_id res chain seq x y z
N MET A 1 -12.45 -30.34 -4.69
CA MET A 1 -12.47 -29.01 -5.34
C MET A 1 -11.59 -28.08 -4.54
N ARG A 2 -10.65 -27.36 -5.17
CA ARG A 2 -9.80 -26.36 -4.50
C ARG A 2 -10.27 -24.97 -4.91
N LEU A 3 -10.35 -24.04 -3.96
CA LEU A 3 -10.76 -22.65 -4.24
C LEU A 3 -9.79 -22.01 -5.25
N PHE A 4 -10.34 -21.31 -6.23
CA PHE A 4 -9.59 -20.66 -7.31
C PHE A 4 -8.41 -19.84 -6.79
N VAL A 5 -8.62 -19.03 -5.74
CA VAL A 5 -7.62 -18.14 -5.14
C VAL A 5 -6.36 -18.86 -4.64
N LEU A 6 -6.50 -20.10 -4.16
CA LEU A 6 -5.40 -20.88 -3.61
C LEU A 6 -4.46 -21.43 -4.70
N ASN A 7 -4.85 -21.36 -5.97
CA ASN A 7 -3.96 -21.72 -7.09
C ASN A 7 -2.98 -20.59 -7.43
N TYR A 8 -3.30 -19.35 -7.05
CA TYR A 8 -2.55 -18.15 -7.42
C TYR A 8 -1.95 -17.43 -6.22
N ALA A 9 -2.29 -17.83 -5.00
CA ALA A 9 -1.63 -17.36 -3.80
C ALA A 9 -0.13 -17.70 -3.89
N ARG A 10 0.69 -16.68 -4.14
CA ARG A 10 2.15 -16.75 -4.05
C ARG A 10 2.55 -16.20 -2.69
N THR A 11 3.54 -16.81 -2.08
CA THR A 11 4.18 -16.23 -0.89
C THR A 11 4.73 -14.87 -1.29
N THR A 12 4.24 -13.81 -0.68
CA THR A 12 4.83 -12.48 -0.81
C THR A 12 6.21 -12.56 -0.16
N GLU A 13 7.28 -12.35 -0.95
CA GLU A 13 8.60 -12.14 -0.37
C GLU A 13 8.51 -10.98 0.62
N GLN A 14 9.02 -11.18 1.82
CA GLN A 14 9.02 -10.13 2.84
C GLN A 14 9.95 -9.02 2.35
N LEU A 15 9.36 -8.00 1.74
CA LEU A 15 10.08 -6.80 1.36
C LEU A 15 10.51 -6.10 2.65
N GLU A 16 11.81 -5.92 2.87
CA GLU A 16 12.32 -5.05 3.93
C GLU A 16 12.02 -3.59 3.55
N PHE A 17 10.78 -3.19 3.75
CA PHE A 17 10.35 -1.81 3.62
C PHE A 17 10.34 -1.17 5.00
N SER A 18 11.33 -0.30 5.25
CA SER A 18 11.27 0.60 6.41
C SER A 18 10.38 1.78 6.03
N ALA A 19 9.19 1.84 6.64
CA ALA A 19 8.31 2.99 6.44
C ALA A 19 8.98 4.24 7.05
N PRO A 20 9.02 5.37 6.32
CA PRO A 20 9.60 6.62 6.82
C PRO A 20 8.71 7.34 7.86
N TYR A 21 7.69 6.66 8.38
CA TYR A 21 6.74 7.14 9.38
C TYR A 21 6.37 6.02 10.36
N THR A 22 5.92 6.40 11.56
CA THR A 22 5.40 5.47 12.58
C THR A 22 3.94 5.80 12.89
N TYR A 23 3.14 4.80 13.25
CA TYR A 23 1.78 5.02 13.71
C TYR A 23 1.76 5.45 15.18
N ASP A 24 1.21 6.63 15.46
CA ASP A 24 0.93 7.13 16.80
C ASP A 24 -0.50 6.73 17.18
N SER A 25 -0.65 5.86 18.19
CA SER A 25 -1.95 5.37 18.65
C SER A 25 -2.75 6.38 19.47
N GLY A 26 -2.09 7.37 20.09
CA GLY A 26 -2.75 8.46 20.81
C GLY A 26 -3.41 9.45 19.85
N LEU A 27 -2.77 9.71 18.72
CA LEU A 27 -3.31 10.56 17.64
C LEU A 27 -4.15 9.79 16.62
N GLN A 28 -3.99 8.46 16.58
CA GLN A 28 -4.50 7.57 15.52
C GLN A 28 -4.04 7.97 14.11
N LEU A 29 -2.81 8.44 14.00
CA LEU A 29 -2.26 8.99 12.76
C LEU A 29 -0.83 8.49 12.53
N ASN A 30 -0.42 8.45 11.26
CA ASN A 30 0.97 8.26 10.90
C ASN A 30 1.73 9.57 11.09
N VAL A 31 2.85 9.50 11.80
CA VAL A 31 3.72 10.64 12.14
C VAL A 31 5.15 10.40 11.66
N LEU A 32 5.81 11.49 11.29
CA LEU A 32 7.24 11.53 10.97
C LEU A 32 8.10 11.49 12.26
N PRO A 33 9.42 11.25 12.16
CA PRO A 33 10.31 11.25 13.33
C PRO A 33 10.32 12.57 14.13
N ASP A 34 9.93 13.68 13.50
CA ASP A 34 9.81 15.00 14.13
C ASP A 34 8.40 15.27 14.70
N GLY A 35 7.50 14.30 14.63
CA GLY A 35 6.13 14.38 15.15
C GLY A 35 5.12 15.03 14.19
N ARG A 36 5.54 15.52 13.01
CA ARG A 36 4.59 16.05 12.01
C ARG A 36 3.72 14.93 11.45
N ILE A 37 2.47 15.23 11.14
CA ILE A 37 1.55 14.28 10.48
C ILE A 37 2.07 13.97 9.08
N ALA A 38 2.29 12.69 8.80
CA ALA A 38 2.87 12.22 7.54
C ALA A 38 2.05 12.64 6.30
N ALA A 39 0.72 12.70 6.42
CA ALA A 39 -0.18 13.13 5.34
C ALA A 39 0.00 14.60 4.91
N HIS A 40 0.67 15.44 5.71
CA HIS A 40 1.00 16.82 5.34
C HIS A 40 2.35 16.94 4.63
N ASP A 41 3.13 15.87 4.52
CA ASP A 41 4.40 15.88 3.82
C ASP A 41 4.20 15.58 2.32
N LEU A 42 4.26 16.62 1.50
CA LEU A 42 4.05 16.53 0.06
C LEU A 42 5.13 15.69 -0.65
N ALA A 43 6.37 15.69 -0.16
CA ALA A 43 7.44 14.89 -0.75
C ALA A 43 7.17 13.41 -0.51
N LEU A 44 6.81 13.05 0.73
CA LEU A 44 6.39 11.72 1.11
C LEU A 44 5.17 11.25 0.30
N MET A 45 4.13 12.09 0.20
CA MET A 45 2.93 11.73 -0.57
C MET A 45 3.24 11.53 -2.05
N ARG A 46 4.17 12.30 -2.63
CA ARG A 46 4.53 12.16 -4.03
C ARG A 46 5.33 10.88 -4.30
N GLU A 47 6.13 10.44 -3.33
CA GLU A 47 6.88 9.18 -3.41
C GLU A 47 5.98 7.95 -3.20
N LEU A 48 5.12 7.99 -2.17
CA LEU A 48 4.31 6.85 -1.75
C LEU A 48 2.88 6.83 -2.32
N GLY A 49 2.40 7.95 -2.86
CA GLY A 49 1.04 8.11 -3.39
C GLY A 49 0.79 7.40 -4.72
N ALA A 50 1.83 6.81 -5.31
CA ALA A 50 1.69 5.93 -6.46
C ALA A 50 1.07 4.59 -6.01
N THR A 51 -0.25 4.55 -5.90
CA THR A 51 -0.96 3.27 -5.90
C THR A 51 -0.85 2.69 -7.29
N THR A 52 0.04 1.72 -7.49
CA THR A 52 0.02 0.89 -8.70
C THR A 52 -1.24 0.03 -8.65
N SER A 53 -2.35 0.60 -9.09
CA SER A 53 -3.57 -0.14 -9.37
C SER A 53 -3.33 -0.92 -10.67
N THR A 54 -2.76 -2.12 -10.57
CA THR A 54 -2.63 -3.04 -11.70
C THR A 54 -3.93 -3.84 -11.94
N ALA A 55 -5.06 -3.41 -11.37
CA ALA A 55 -6.25 -4.24 -11.22
C ALA A 55 -7.42 -3.89 -12.16
N GLY A 56 -7.30 -2.89 -13.05
CA GLY A 56 -8.48 -2.39 -13.77
C GLY A 56 -8.25 -1.92 -15.20
N SER A 57 -8.00 -2.84 -16.14
CA SER A 57 -8.44 -2.64 -17.54
C SER A 57 -8.34 -3.93 -18.40
N LYS A 58 -9.05 -4.99 -18.01
CA LYS A 58 -9.46 -6.04 -18.96
C LYS A 58 -10.85 -6.57 -18.60
N THR A 59 -11.85 -5.71 -18.73
CA THR A 59 -13.20 -6.16 -19.09
C THR A 59 -13.31 -6.09 -20.60
N HIS A 60 -12.70 -7.05 -21.31
CA HIS A 60 -13.12 -7.33 -22.67
C HIS A 60 -14.32 -8.25 -22.56
N PHE A 61 -15.52 -7.67 -22.59
CA PHE A 61 -16.67 -8.44 -23.04
C PHE A 61 -16.50 -8.51 -24.56
N ASP A 62 -16.02 -9.65 -25.06
CA ASP A 62 -16.26 -9.98 -26.47
C ASP A 62 -17.75 -10.25 -26.63
N ASP A 63 -18.30 -9.74 -27.73
CA ASP A 63 -19.67 -9.90 -28.24
C ASP A 63 -20.23 -11.33 -28.12
#